data_AF-A0A368KY79-F1
#
_entry.id   AF-A0A368KY79-F1
#
_cell.length_a   1.000
_cell.length_b   1.000
_cell.length_c   1.000
_cell.angle_alpha   90.00
_cell.angle_beta   90.00
_cell.angle_gamma   90.00
#
_symmetry.space_group_name_H-M   'P 1'
#
loop_
_entity.id
_entity.type
_entity.pdbx_description
1 polymer ?
#
loop_
_entity_poly.entity_id
_entity_poly.type
_entity_poly.pdbx_seq_one_letter_code
_entity_poly.pdbx_strand_id
1 'polypeptide(L)'
;MFSPMTPIEIVQQAVANPNRFQEIACQLSEFAPDFEATRWLCQAYRAGQVTAAEAAYLLGLLRHAAGYDTAKEILQGNFRHASEKYAGEAMFLIRGQDAYHDLRSLMLEHPHILVRQGAASGLALFHTADIVPDFLQAFYEGKLWPKDVAFHVAGCHPSEEQLLSLLLAEDEQAQALGLHIVEPLIAAENLPHCPGEPVKKEVARLLAAPAFRPKRKHVRSLYLWATGQKTLRNNY
;
A
#
# COMPACT_ATOMS: atom_id res chain seq x y z
N MET A 1 35.85 21.72 -2.45
CA MET A 1 34.51 21.52 -1.87
C MET A 1 33.54 21.38 -3.02
N PHE A 2 32.86 20.25 -3.15
CA PHE A 2 31.74 20.16 -4.08
C PHE A 2 30.55 20.90 -3.47
N SER A 3 29.93 21.81 -4.22
CA SER A 3 28.66 22.40 -3.80
C SER A 3 27.62 21.28 -3.68
N PRO A 4 26.79 21.26 -2.62
CA PRO A 4 25.72 20.29 -2.51
C PRO A 4 24.75 20.44 -3.70
N MET A 5 24.30 19.33 -4.28
CA MET A 5 23.34 19.34 -5.38
C MET A 5 21.98 19.87 -4.88
N THR A 6 21.35 20.68 -5.72
CA THR A 6 19.99 21.19 -5.51
C THR A 6 18.94 20.12 -5.86
N PRO A 7 17.69 20.20 -5.33
CA PRO A 7 16.63 19.26 -5.67
C PRO A 7 16.38 19.12 -7.18
N ILE A 8 16.41 20.23 -7.92
CA ILE A 8 16.21 20.20 -9.38
C ILE A 8 17.35 19.47 -10.11
N GLU A 9 18.61 19.64 -9.67
CA GLU A 9 19.76 18.92 -10.24
C GLU A 9 19.65 17.42 -9.95
N ILE A 10 19.22 17.04 -8.74
CA ILE A 10 18.99 15.64 -8.37
C ILE A 10 17.89 15.03 -9.25
N VAL A 11 16.76 15.73 -9.46
CA VAL A 11 15.68 15.26 -10.34
C VAL A 11 16.17 15.10 -11.77
N GLN A 12 16.89 16.08 -12.31
CA GLN A 12 17.45 16.01 -13.66
C GLN A 12 18.43 14.84 -13.81
N GLN A 13 19.27 14.60 -12.80
CA GLN A 13 20.21 13.50 -12.81
C GLN A 13 19.50 12.14 -12.71
N ALA A 14 18.45 12.02 -11.89
CA ALA A 14 17.65 10.81 -11.77
C ALA A 14 16.98 10.46 -13.11
N VAL A 15 16.39 11.46 -13.79
CA VAL A 15 15.78 11.30 -15.12
C VAL A 15 16.80 10.92 -16.18
N ALA A 16 18.00 11.49 -16.14
CA ALA A 16 19.07 11.15 -17.09
C ALA A 16 19.66 9.74 -16.87
N ASN A 17 19.42 9.11 -15.72
CA ASN A 17 20.02 7.84 -15.32
C ASN A 17 18.96 6.82 -14.86
N PRO A 18 18.11 6.30 -15.77
CA PRO A 18 16.98 5.43 -15.40
C PRO A 18 17.40 4.17 -14.64
N ASN A 19 18.59 3.62 -14.89
CA ASN A 19 19.10 2.44 -14.18
C ASN A 19 19.45 2.70 -12.71
N ARG A 20 19.64 3.97 -12.31
CA ARG A 20 20.01 4.39 -10.95
C ARG A 20 19.01 5.38 -10.37
N PHE A 21 17.83 5.52 -10.99
CA PHE A 21 16.91 6.62 -10.67
C PHE A 21 16.52 6.62 -9.19
N GLN A 22 16.20 5.47 -8.59
CA GLN A 22 15.80 5.37 -7.17
C GLN A 22 16.95 5.72 -6.21
N GLU A 23 18.17 5.29 -6.54
CA GLU A 23 19.37 5.57 -5.74
C GLU A 23 19.69 7.07 -5.73
N ILE A 24 19.48 7.76 -6.85
CA ILE A 24 19.68 9.21 -6.94
C ILE A 24 18.53 9.94 -6.25
N ALA A 25 17.29 9.52 -6.53
CA ALA A 25 16.09 10.17 -6.05
C ALA A 25 15.90 10.10 -4.53
N CYS A 26 16.41 9.06 -3.86
CA CYS A 26 16.23 8.93 -2.40
C CYS A 26 16.75 10.13 -1.60
N GLN A 27 17.74 10.85 -2.15
CA GLN A 27 18.28 12.09 -1.59
C GLN A 27 17.20 13.18 -1.45
N LEU A 28 16.19 13.21 -2.33
CA LEU A 28 15.11 14.19 -2.30
C LEU A 28 14.26 14.12 -1.02
N SER A 29 14.23 12.97 -0.34
CA SER A 29 13.44 12.79 0.88
C SER A 29 13.92 13.68 2.04
N GLU A 30 15.18 14.10 2.01
CA GLU A 30 15.82 14.96 3.02
C GLU A 30 15.55 16.45 2.77
N PHE A 31 15.07 16.83 1.59
CA PHE A 31 14.82 18.23 1.23
C PHE A 31 13.39 18.65 1.55
N ALA A 32 13.21 19.95 1.84
CA ALA A 32 11.89 20.55 1.90
C ALA A 32 11.20 20.48 0.53
N PRO A 33 9.86 20.52 0.47
CA PRO A 33 9.14 20.52 -0.79
C PRO A 33 9.59 21.65 -1.74
N ASP A 34 9.92 21.31 -2.99
CA ASP A 34 10.53 22.24 -3.95
C ASP A 34 9.61 22.49 -5.17
N PHE A 35 9.20 23.75 -5.34
CA PHE A 35 8.29 24.15 -6.43
C PHE A 35 8.94 24.03 -7.81
N GLU A 36 10.20 24.46 -7.96
CA GLU A 36 10.85 24.54 -9.27
C GLU A 36 11.20 23.14 -9.81
N ALA A 37 11.70 22.26 -8.94
CA ALA A 37 11.94 20.87 -9.28
C ALA A 37 10.63 20.15 -9.66
N THR A 38 9.55 20.41 -8.92
CA THR A 38 8.22 19.84 -9.22
C THR A 38 7.66 20.35 -10.54
N ARG A 39 7.75 21.65 -10.79
CA ARG A 39 7.29 22.27 -12.04
C ARG A 39 8.06 21.73 -13.24
N TRP A 40 9.38 21.62 -13.13
CA TRP A 40 10.23 21.04 -14.17
C TRP A 40 9.84 19.58 -14.45
N LEU A 41 9.65 18.76 -13.42
CA LEU A 41 9.27 17.36 -13.56
C LEU A 41 7.90 17.19 -14.24
N CYS A 42 6.91 17.99 -13.86
CA CYS A 42 5.59 17.99 -14.50
C CYS A 42 5.69 18.35 -16.00
N GLN A 43 6.56 19.31 -16.37
CA GLN A 43 6.80 19.65 -17.77
C GLN A 43 7.50 18.52 -18.53
N ALA A 44 8.52 17.90 -17.94
CA ALA A 44 9.25 16.78 -18.54
C ALA A 44 8.33 15.56 -18.77
N TYR A 45 7.45 15.25 -17.81
CA TYR A 45 6.42 14.22 -17.97
C TYR A 45 5.49 14.50 -19.14
N ARG A 46 4.92 15.72 -19.21
CA ARG A 46 4.00 16.12 -20.30
C ARG A 46 4.68 16.15 -21.67
N ALA A 47 5.99 16.42 -21.70
CA ALA A 47 6.81 16.35 -22.90
C ALA A 47 7.21 14.91 -23.30
N GLY A 48 6.81 13.88 -22.53
CA GLY A 48 7.15 12.48 -22.78
C GLY A 48 8.62 12.13 -22.50
N GLN A 49 9.33 12.97 -21.74
CA GLN A 49 10.74 12.77 -21.40
C GLN A 49 10.94 11.86 -20.19
N VAL A 50 9.89 11.68 -19.38
CA VAL A 50 9.89 10.87 -18.15
C VAL A 50 8.70 9.93 -18.20
N THR A 51 8.89 8.67 -17.80
CA THR A 51 7.76 7.73 -17.74
C THR A 51 6.80 8.10 -16.61
N ALA A 52 5.54 7.65 -16.71
CA ALA A 52 4.53 7.85 -15.67
C ALA A 52 4.98 7.34 -14.29
N ALA A 53 5.64 6.18 -14.25
CA ALA A 53 6.13 5.58 -13.01
C ALA A 53 7.26 6.40 -12.36
N GLU A 54 8.24 6.84 -13.14
CA GLU A 54 9.34 7.69 -12.66
C GLU A 54 8.83 9.05 -12.18
N ALA A 55 7.93 9.67 -12.96
CA ALA A 55 7.33 10.95 -12.60
C ALA A 55 6.54 10.84 -11.29
N ALA A 56 5.66 9.85 -11.15
CA ALA A 56 4.90 9.64 -9.92
C ALA A 56 5.82 9.42 -8.70
N TYR A 57 6.84 8.56 -8.83
CA TYR A 57 7.78 8.29 -7.75
C TYR A 57 8.52 9.57 -7.30
N LEU A 58 9.06 10.34 -8.27
CA LEU A 58 9.78 11.58 -7.99
C LEU A 58 8.85 12.67 -7.40
N LEU A 59 7.62 12.80 -7.90
CA LEU A 59 6.62 13.72 -7.36
C LEU A 59 6.31 13.41 -5.88
N GLY A 60 6.20 12.13 -5.52
CA GLY A 60 6.00 11.71 -4.14
C GLY A 60 7.16 12.12 -3.23
N LEU A 61 8.41 12.05 -3.70
CA LEU A 61 9.58 12.48 -2.94
C LEU A 61 9.70 14.01 -2.82
N LEU A 62 9.31 14.74 -3.87
CA LEU A 62 9.30 16.20 -3.88
C LEU A 62 8.20 16.80 -2.99
N ARG A 63 7.07 16.10 -2.79
CA ARG A 63 5.99 16.46 -1.85
C ARG A 63 5.35 17.84 -2.07
N HIS A 64 5.65 18.54 -3.17
CA HIS A 64 5.13 19.88 -3.39
C HIS A 64 3.73 19.84 -4.00
N ALA A 65 2.82 20.69 -3.51
CA ALA A 65 1.40 20.71 -3.88
C ALA A 65 1.14 20.85 -5.39
N ALA A 66 2.01 21.56 -6.12
CA ALA A 66 1.95 21.72 -7.57
C ALA A 66 2.06 20.40 -8.37
N GLY A 67 2.52 19.32 -7.72
CA GLY A 67 2.62 17.99 -8.32
C GLY A 67 1.35 17.16 -8.24
N TYR A 68 0.38 17.56 -7.40
CA TYR A 68 -0.76 16.71 -7.04
C TYR A 68 -1.63 16.35 -8.24
N ASP A 69 -1.99 17.33 -9.07
CA ASP A 69 -2.87 17.10 -10.22
C ASP A 69 -2.19 16.19 -11.25
N THR A 70 -0.87 16.30 -11.42
CA THR A 70 -0.08 15.40 -12.27
C THR A 70 -0.05 13.99 -11.70
N ALA A 71 0.09 13.82 -10.38
CA ALA A 71 0.01 12.49 -9.75
C ALA A 71 -1.38 11.87 -9.94
N LYS A 72 -2.45 12.67 -9.79
CA LYS A 72 -3.84 12.23 -10.03
C LYS A 72 -4.06 11.85 -11.49
N GLU A 73 -3.56 12.64 -12.44
CA GLU A 73 -3.56 12.36 -13.87
C GLU A 73 -2.86 11.02 -14.17
N ILE A 74 -1.67 10.79 -13.59
CA ILE A 74 -0.93 9.54 -13.75
C ILE A 74 -1.74 8.35 -13.23
N LEU A 75 -2.32 8.47 -12.03
CA LEU A 75 -3.12 7.42 -11.42
C LEU A 75 -4.32 7.04 -12.31
N GLN A 76 -5.03 8.02 -12.86
CA GLN A 76 -6.20 7.79 -13.69
C GLN A 76 -5.87 7.32 -15.11
N GLY A 77 -4.67 7.66 -15.63
CA GLY A 77 -4.24 7.33 -16.98
C GLY A 77 -3.95 5.84 -17.23
N ASN A 78 -3.85 5.02 -16.18
CA ASN A 78 -3.73 3.55 -16.27
C ASN A 78 -2.55 3.08 -17.17
N PHE A 79 -1.38 3.69 -16.96
CA PHE A 79 -0.19 3.47 -17.79
C PHE A 79 0.50 2.11 -17.53
N ARG A 80 0.06 1.35 -16.52
CA ARG A 80 0.64 0.07 -16.06
C ARG A 80 2.05 0.25 -15.49
N HIS A 81 2.78 -0.86 -15.28
CA HIS A 81 4.17 -0.87 -14.83
C HIS A 81 4.41 -0.15 -13.48
N ALA A 82 3.51 -0.37 -12.51
CA ALA A 82 3.56 0.20 -11.16
C ALA A 82 3.30 1.72 -11.05
N SER A 83 3.02 2.41 -12.17
CA SER A 83 2.73 3.84 -12.16
C SER A 83 1.53 4.19 -11.26
N GLU A 84 0.47 3.38 -11.24
CA GLU A 84 -0.71 3.61 -10.42
C GLU A 84 -0.39 3.53 -8.92
N LYS A 85 0.43 2.55 -8.52
CA LYS A 85 0.87 2.42 -7.13
C LYS A 85 1.64 3.68 -6.71
N TYR A 86 2.67 4.05 -7.45
CA TYR A 86 3.47 5.24 -7.13
C TYR A 86 2.64 6.52 -7.16
N ALA A 87 1.67 6.63 -8.06
CA ALA A 87 0.82 7.80 -8.15
C ALA A 87 -0.13 7.95 -6.96
N GLY A 88 -0.75 6.86 -6.50
CA GLY A 88 -1.55 6.87 -5.27
C GLY A 88 -0.71 7.22 -4.04
N GLU A 89 0.48 6.64 -3.91
CA GLU A 89 1.42 6.97 -2.83
C GLU A 89 1.87 8.45 -2.92
N ALA A 90 2.17 8.96 -4.11
CA ALA A 90 2.55 10.36 -4.33
C ALA A 90 1.44 11.33 -3.94
N MET A 91 0.18 11.02 -4.27
CA MET A 91 -0.97 11.84 -3.86
C MET A 91 -1.03 11.99 -2.32
N PHE A 92 -0.84 10.89 -1.59
CA PHE A 92 -0.74 10.94 -0.12
C PHE A 92 0.48 11.73 0.35
N LEU A 93 1.67 11.49 -0.21
CA LEU A 93 2.88 12.18 0.21
C LEU A 93 2.84 13.70 -0.03
N ILE A 94 2.08 14.17 -1.03
CA ILE A 94 1.93 15.59 -1.37
C ILE A 94 0.88 16.30 -0.49
N ARG A 95 -0.29 15.69 -0.24
CA ARG A 95 -1.41 16.34 0.46
C ARG A 95 -1.79 15.72 1.81
N GLY A 96 -1.18 14.61 2.20
CA GLY A 96 -1.46 13.89 3.43
C GLY A 96 -2.96 13.60 3.57
N GLN A 97 -3.54 14.08 4.67
CA GLN A 97 -4.96 13.88 5.00
C GLN A 97 -5.91 14.46 3.95
N ASP A 98 -5.53 15.58 3.30
CA ASP A 98 -6.38 16.22 2.29
C ASP A 98 -6.52 15.39 1.01
N ALA A 99 -5.69 14.35 0.82
CA ALA A 99 -5.81 13.40 -0.30
C ALA A 99 -6.86 12.31 -0.05
N TYR A 100 -7.37 12.15 1.17
CA TYR A 100 -8.20 11.01 1.57
C TYR A 100 -9.44 10.86 0.69
N HIS A 101 -10.24 11.92 0.52
CA HIS A 101 -11.49 11.86 -0.24
C HIS A 101 -11.25 11.48 -1.72
N ASP A 102 -10.21 12.04 -2.33
CA ASP A 102 -9.83 11.74 -3.71
C ASP A 102 -9.41 10.28 -3.87
N LEU A 103 -8.53 9.77 -2.99
CA LEU A 103 -8.07 8.39 -3.04
C LEU A 103 -9.22 7.40 -2.74
N ARG A 104 -10.09 7.72 -1.79
CA ARG A 104 -11.27 6.89 -1.47
C ARG A 104 -12.25 6.81 -2.63
N SER A 105 -12.60 7.94 -3.24
CA SER A 105 -13.47 7.97 -4.43
C SER A 105 -12.85 7.15 -5.56
N LEU A 106 -11.56 7.35 -5.87
CA LEU A 106 -10.88 6.57 -6.89
C LEU A 106 -10.86 5.07 -6.58
N MET A 107 -10.65 4.67 -5.33
CA MET A 107 -10.65 3.26 -4.91
C MET A 107 -12.03 2.60 -5.10
N LEU A 108 -13.12 3.29 -4.78
CA LEU A 108 -14.46 2.69 -4.79
C LEU A 108 -15.17 2.82 -6.16
N GLU A 109 -14.92 3.91 -6.87
CA GLU A 109 -15.74 4.33 -8.00
C GLU A 109 -15.04 4.17 -9.35
N HIS A 110 -13.71 4.20 -9.40
CA HIS A 110 -13.00 4.14 -10.68
C HIS A 110 -13.25 2.80 -11.39
N PRO A 111 -13.53 2.77 -12.70
CA PRO A 111 -13.90 1.54 -13.41
C PRO A 111 -12.75 0.53 -13.52
N HIS A 112 -11.50 1.00 -13.54
CA HIS A 112 -10.33 0.16 -13.78
C HIS A 112 -9.64 -0.33 -12.50
N ILE A 113 -9.39 -1.63 -12.39
CA ILE A 113 -8.84 -2.28 -11.18
C ILE A 113 -7.46 -1.76 -10.76
N LEU A 114 -6.56 -1.51 -11.71
CA LEU A 114 -5.20 -1.02 -11.39
C LEU A 114 -5.22 0.38 -10.76
N VAL A 115 -6.17 1.22 -11.18
CA VAL A 115 -6.36 2.56 -10.59
C VAL A 115 -6.90 2.44 -9.17
N ARG A 116 -7.85 1.52 -8.94
CA ARG A 116 -8.37 1.24 -7.59
C ARG A 116 -7.27 0.72 -6.66
N GLN A 117 -6.41 -0.18 -7.13
CA GLN A 117 -5.26 -0.68 -6.38
C GLN A 117 -4.20 0.41 -6.11
N GLY A 118 -3.96 1.30 -7.08
CA GLY A 118 -3.10 2.45 -6.89
C GLY A 118 -3.62 3.37 -5.78
N ALA A 119 -4.91 3.72 -5.84
CA ALA A 119 -5.57 4.52 -4.82
C ALA A 119 -5.55 3.84 -3.43
N ALA A 120 -5.79 2.52 -3.39
CA ALA A 120 -5.66 1.70 -2.17
C ALA A 120 -4.25 1.75 -1.57
N SER A 121 -3.21 1.75 -2.42
CA SER A 121 -1.82 1.89 -1.96
C SER A 121 -1.58 3.25 -1.30
N GLY A 122 -2.14 4.33 -1.85
CA GLY A 122 -2.11 5.66 -1.22
C GLY A 122 -2.83 5.71 0.12
N LEU A 123 -4.04 5.13 0.21
CA LEU A 123 -4.81 5.07 1.47
C LEU A 123 -4.10 4.25 2.57
N ALA A 124 -3.35 3.23 2.20
CA ALA A 124 -2.64 2.41 3.18
C ALA A 124 -1.55 3.17 3.95
N LEU A 125 -1.01 4.26 3.37
CA LEU A 125 0.05 5.07 3.99
C LEU A 125 -0.40 5.94 5.17
N PHE A 126 -1.70 6.06 5.40
CA PHE A 126 -2.22 6.73 6.59
C PHE A 126 -1.99 5.90 7.86
N HIS A 127 -1.73 4.59 7.74
CA HIS A 127 -1.38 3.67 8.83
C HIS A 127 -2.33 3.73 10.04
N THR A 128 -3.64 3.90 9.80
CA THR A 128 -4.67 3.95 10.83
C THR A 128 -5.76 2.91 10.61
N ALA A 129 -6.27 2.35 11.71
CA ALA A 129 -7.39 1.41 11.73
C ALA A 129 -8.70 2.04 11.19
N ASP A 130 -8.79 3.37 11.16
CA ASP A 130 -9.97 4.10 10.69
C ASP A 130 -10.28 3.90 9.20
N ILE A 131 -9.27 3.49 8.41
CA ILE A 131 -9.42 3.27 6.96
C ILE A 131 -9.83 1.83 6.63
N VAL A 132 -9.67 0.90 7.59
CA VAL A 132 -10.05 -0.51 7.41
C VAL A 132 -11.48 -0.68 6.90
N PRO A 133 -12.51 0.04 7.41
CA PRO A 133 -13.87 -0.05 6.87
C PRO A 133 -13.97 0.24 5.37
N ASP A 134 -13.17 1.16 4.82
CA ASP A 134 -13.19 1.46 3.38
C ASP A 134 -12.60 0.32 2.55
N PHE A 135 -11.53 -0.32 3.02
CA PHE A 135 -10.97 -1.49 2.37
C PHE A 135 -11.93 -2.69 2.42
N LEU A 136 -12.63 -2.88 3.54
CA LEU A 136 -13.65 -3.91 3.67
C LEU A 136 -14.85 -3.62 2.76
N GLN A 137 -15.30 -2.36 2.65
CA GLN A 137 -16.31 -1.96 1.68
C GLN A 137 -15.87 -2.32 0.26
N ALA A 138 -14.64 -1.94 -0.13
CA ALA A 138 -14.09 -2.25 -1.44
C ALA A 138 -14.00 -3.76 -1.72
N PHE A 139 -13.73 -4.58 -0.70
CA PHE A 139 -13.76 -6.04 -0.80
C PHE A 139 -15.17 -6.57 -1.06
N TYR A 140 -16.14 -6.21 -0.22
CA TYR A 140 -17.52 -6.70 -0.32
C TYR A 140 -18.21 -6.26 -1.62
N GLU A 141 -17.84 -5.09 -2.14
CA GLU A 141 -18.32 -4.60 -3.45
C GLU A 141 -17.53 -5.16 -4.65
N GLY A 142 -16.56 -6.06 -4.43
CA GLY A 142 -15.75 -6.66 -5.49
C GLY A 142 -14.84 -5.67 -6.22
N LYS A 143 -14.51 -4.54 -5.59
CA LYS A 143 -13.69 -3.46 -6.15
C LYS A 143 -12.20 -3.76 -6.08
N LEU A 144 -11.78 -4.50 -5.06
CA LEU A 144 -10.39 -4.93 -4.85
C LEU A 144 -10.28 -6.45 -4.68
N TRP A 145 -9.11 -7.00 -4.97
CA TRP A 145 -8.86 -8.42 -4.77
C TRP A 145 -8.60 -8.74 -3.29
N PRO A 146 -9.03 -9.93 -2.81
CA PRO A 146 -8.89 -10.30 -1.40
C PRO A 146 -7.46 -10.19 -0.86
N LYS A 147 -6.47 -10.59 -1.68
CA LYS A 147 -5.05 -10.55 -1.29
C LYS A 147 -4.53 -9.13 -1.09
N ASP A 148 -4.96 -8.19 -1.94
CA ASP A 148 -4.52 -6.79 -1.87
C ASP A 148 -5.17 -6.10 -0.68
N VAL A 149 -6.48 -6.33 -0.48
CA VAL A 149 -7.21 -5.88 0.72
C VAL A 149 -6.52 -6.37 1.97
N ALA A 150 -6.19 -7.67 2.05
CA ALA A 150 -5.53 -8.23 3.22
C ALA A 150 -4.18 -7.57 3.52
N PHE A 151 -3.37 -7.33 2.48
CA PHE A 151 -2.09 -6.64 2.61
C PHE A 151 -2.25 -5.20 3.10
N HIS A 152 -3.16 -4.43 2.50
CA HIS A 152 -3.41 -3.04 2.88
C HIS A 152 -4.00 -2.92 4.29
N VAL A 153 -5.02 -3.72 4.61
CA VAL A 153 -5.63 -3.73 5.95
C VAL A 153 -4.59 -4.07 7.01
N ALA A 154 -3.75 -5.08 6.79
CA ALA A 154 -2.68 -5.41 7.73
C ALA A 154 -1.70 -4.24 7.96
N GLY A 155 -1.33 -3.51 6.90
CA GLY A 155 -0.50 -2.30 6.99
C GLY A 155 -1.17 -1.11 7.68
N CYS A 156 -2.50 -1.15 7.85
CA CYS A 156 -3.28 -0.16 8.58
C CYS A 156 -3.52 -0.53 10.05
N HIS A 157 -2.95 -1.63 10.54
CA HIS A 157 -3.06 -2.07 11.95
C HIS A 157 -4.52 -2.19 12.43
N PRO A 158 -5.31 -3.14 11.90
CA PRO A 158 -6.70 -3.28 12.28
C PRO A 158 -6.83 -3.58 13.77
N SER A 159 -7.87 -3.06 14.40
CA SER A 159 -8.19 -3.37 15.78
C SER A 159 -8.54 -4.86 15.95
N GLU A 160 -8.42 -5.35 17.19
CA GLU A 160 -8.81 -6.72 17.51
C GLU A 160 -10.30 -6.98 17.23
N GLU A 161 -11.16 -5.99 17.49
CA GLU A 161 -12.59 -6.04 17.18
C GLU A 161 -12.84 -6.18 15.68
N GLN A 162 -12.14 -5.40 14.84
CA GLN A 162 -12.25 -5.52 13.38
C GLN A 162 -11.82 -6.90 12.89
N LEU A 163 -10.72 -7.45 13.42
CA LEU A 163 -10.27 -8.81 13.07
C LEU A 163 -11.28 -9.87 13.49
N LEU A 164 -11.77 -9.81 14.73
CA LEU A 164 -12.77 -10.73 15.25
C LEU A 164 -14.07 -10.66 14.45
N SER A 165 -14.50 -9.47 14.03
CA SER A 165 -15.72 -9.31 13.22
C SER A 165 -15.65 -10.10 11.91
N LEU A 166 -14.48 -10.16 11.26
CA LEU A 166 -14.27 -10.93 10.03
C LEU A 166 -14.21 -12.43 10.30
N LEU A 167 -13.51 -12.83 11.37
CA LEU A 167 -13.30 -14.24 11.70
C LEU A 167 -14.57 -14.92 12.26
N LEU A 168 -15.41 -14.16 12.95
CA LEU A 168 -16.70 -14.62 13.50
C LEU A 168 -17.87 -14.48 12.52
N ALA A 169 -17.66 -13.86 11.36
CA ALA A 169 -18.69 -13.72 10.33
C ALA A 169 -19.22 -15.10 9.89
N GLU A 170 -20.50 -15.19 9.51
CA GLU A 170 -21.07 -16.40 8.93
C GLU A 170 -20.59 -16.65 7.49
N ASP A 171 -20.14 -15.58 6.81
CA ASP A 171 -19.64 -15.62 5.45
C ASP A 171 -18.20 -16.18 5.38
N GLU A 172 -18.03 -17.29 4.65
CA GLU A 172 -16.73 -17.93 4.43
C GLU A 172 -15.72 -16.99 3.74
N GLN A 173 -16.19 -16.04 2.89
CA GLN A 173 -15.29 -15.09 2.23
C GLN A 173 -14.71 -14.08 3.23
N ALA A 174 -15.54 -13.56 4.14
CA ALA A 174 -15.10 -12.69 5.23
C ALA A 174 -14.12 -13.41 6.18
N GLN A 175 -14.43 -14.66 6.56
CA GLN A 175 -13.52 -15.49 7.36
C GLN A 175 -12.17 -15.68 6.67
N ALA A 176 -12.19 -15.99 5.36
CA ALA A 176 -10.98 -16.16 4.57
C ALA A 176 -10.15 -14.88 4.47
N LEU A 177 -10.80 -13.74 4.28
CA LEU A 177 -10.13 -12.45 4.31
C LEU A 177 -9.48 -12.19 5.67
N GLY A 178 -10.20 -12.47 6.77
CA GLY A 178 -9.68 -12.34 8.14
C GLY A 178 -8.38 -13.12 8.35
N LEU A 179 -8.33 -14.38 7.90
CA LEU A 179 -7.11 -15.18 7.98
C LEU A 179 -5.97 -14.61 7.12
N HIS A 180 -6.29 -14.13 5.92
CA HIS A 180 -5.32 -13.49 5.04
C HIS A 180 -4.76 -12.18 5.60
N ILE A 181 -5.53 -11.45 6.42
CA ILE A 181 -5.05 -10.27 7.15
C ILE A 181 -4.14 -10.67 8.31
N VAL A 182 -4.49 -11.72 9.06
CA VAL A 182 -3.67 -12.19 10.19
C VAL A 182 -2.30 -12.70 9.74
N GLU A 183 -2.20 -13.36 8.59
CA GLU A 183 -0.94 -13.93 8.08
C GLU A 183 0.22 -12.90 8.02
N PRO A 184 0.10 -11.74 7.35
CA PRO A 184 1.15 -10.72 7.35
C PRO A 184 1.36 -10.06 8.72
N LEU A 185 0.31 -9.91 9.56
CA LEU A 185 0.45 -9.34 10.91
C LEU A 185 1.35 -10.19 11.80
N ILE A 186 1.29 -11.52 11.70
CA ILE A 186 2.13 -12.44 12.48
C ILE A 186 3.51 -12.69 11.85
N ALA A 187 3.65 -12.46 10.54
CA ALA A 187 4.90 -12.69 9.82
C ALA A 187 5.90 -11.53 9.99
N ALA A 188 5.39 -10.32 10.22
CA ALA A 188 6.25 -9.16 10.39
C ALA A 188 6.79 -9.09 11.82
N GLU A 189 8.05 -9.50 12.00
CA GLU A 189 8.75 -9.48 13.29
C GLU A 189 8.82 -8.07 13.94
N ASN A 190 8.55 -7.02 13.16
CA ASN A 190 8.64 -5.61 13.56
C ASN A 190 7.28 -4.89 13.66
N LEU A 191 6.14 -5.55 13.43
CA LEU A 191 4.86 -4.87 13.64
C LEU A 191 4.55 -4.80 15.14
N PRO A 192 4.16 -3.62 15.66
CA PRO A 192 3.97 -3.43 17.09
C PRO A 192 2.81 -4.26 17.65
N HIS A 193 1.92 -4.79 16.81
CA HIS A 193 0.63 -5.36 17.23
C HIS A 193 0.42 -6.75 16.62
N CYS A 194 1.01 -7.76 17.27
CA CYS A 194 0.58 -9.15 17.05
C CYS A 194 -0.85 -9.31 17.60
N PRO A 195 -1.77 -9.98 16.86
CA PRO A 195 -3.13 -10.16 17.35
C PRO A 195 -3.21 -10.89 18.70
N GLY A 196 -4.18 -10.51 19.52
CA GLY A 196 -4.38 -11.06 20.86
C GLY A 196 -4.88 -12.51 20.88
N GLU A 197 -4.98 -13.05 22.10
CA GLU A 197 -5.44 -14.42 22.35
C GLU A 197 -6.86 -14.72 21.82
N PRO A 198 -7.83 -13.78 21.85
CA PRO A 198 -9.15 -14.02 21.24
C PRO A 198 -9.07 -14.29 19.73
N VAL A 199 -8.34 -13.46 18.98
CA VAL A 199 -8.12 -13.66 17.53
C VAL A 199 -7.41 -14.99 17.29
N LYS A 200 -6.39 -15.30 18.09
CA LYS A 200 -5.64 -16.56 17.98
C LYS A 200 -6.52 -17.80 18.15
N LYS A 201 -7.41 -17.79 19.15
CA LYS A 201 -8.38 -18.89 19.38
C LYS A 201 -9.31 -19.06 18.20
N GLU A 202 -9.79 -17.95 17.64
CA GLU A 202 -10.72 -17.98 16.52
C GLU A 202 -10.05 -18.48 15.22
N VAL A 203 -8.80 -18.06 14.97
CA VAL A 203 -7.98 -18.64 13.89
C VAL A 203 -7.81 -20.14 14.08
N ALA A 204 -7.50 -20.62 15.30
CA ALA A 204 -7.38 -22.05 15.58
C ALA A 204 -8.69 -22.82 15.30
N ARG A 205 -9.83 -22.24 15.69
CA ARG A 205 -11.17 -22.81 15.42
C ARG A 205 -11.43 -22.94 13.93
N LEU A 206 -11.20 -21.87 13.16
CA LEU A 206 -11.40 -21.86 11.71
C LEU A 206 -10.48 -22.86 10.99
N LEU A 207 -9.20 -22.94 11.38
CA LEU A 207 -8.25 -23.88 10.78
C LEU A 207 -8.57 -25.35 11.08
N ALA A 208 -9.31 -25.63 12.16
CA ALA A 208 -9.79 -26.97 12.49
C ALA A 208 -11.11 -27.32 11.77
N ALA A 209 -11.83 -26.34 11.21
CA ALA A 209 -13.11 -26.55 10.56
C ALA A 209 -12.95 -27.26 9.20
N PRO A 210 -13.68 -28.36 8.92
CA PRO A 210 -13.54 -29.10 7.67
C PRO A 210 -13.87 -28.32 6.39
N ALA A 211 -14.76 -27.33 6.52
CA ALA A 211 -15.18 -26.42 5.44
C ALA A 211 -14.04 -25.49 5.01
N PHE A 212 -13.15 -25.15 5.93
CA PHE A 212 -12.09 -24.19 5.68
C PHE A 212 -10.79 -24.92 5.31
N ARG A 213 -10.55 -25.13 3.99
CA ARG A 213 -9.33 -25.77 3.46
C ARG A 213 -8.43 -24.81 2.66
N PRO A 214 -7.78 -23.84 3.32
CA PRO A 214 -6.85 -22.95 2.64
C PRO A 214 -5.68 -23.72 2.02
N LYS A 215 -5.10 -23.17 0.94
CA LYS A 215 -3.95 -23.79 0.26
C LYS A 215 -2.81 -23.96 1.27
N ARG A 216 -2.34 -25.21 1.48
CA ARG A 216 -1.39 -25.65 2.54
C ARG A 216 -0.25 -24.67 2.87
N LYS A 217 0.32 -23.96 1.89
CA LYS A 217 1.45 -23.05 2.10
C LYS A 217 1.13 -21.83 2.99
N HIS A 218 -0.10 -21.31 2.94
CA HIS A 218 -0.55 -20.16 3.74
C HIS A 218 -1.02 -20.57 5.15
N VAL A 219 -1.26 -21.86 5.33
CA VAL A 219 -1.85 -22.40 6.57
C VAL A 219 -0.78 -22.63 7.63
N ARG A 220 0.44 -22.95 7.22
CA ARG A 220 1.47 -23.43 8.15
C ARG A 220 1.86 -22.37 9.18
N SER A 221 2.10 -21.12 8.76
CA SER A 221 2.44 -20.02 9.67
C SER A 221 1.30 -19.74 10.65
N LEU A 222 0.08 -19.59 10.14
CA LEU A 222 -1.13 -19.37 10.94
C LEU A 222 -1.37 -20.51 11.93
N TYR A 223 -1.23 -21.77 11.50
CA TYR A 223 -1.42 -22.94 12.35
C TYR A 223 -0.39 -23.02 13.47
N LEU A 224 0.89 -22.82 13.14
CA LEU A 224 1.97 -22.83 14.13
C LEU A 224 1.78 -21.73 15.17
N TRP A 225 1.47 -20.51 14.72
CA TRP A 225 1.17 -19.39 15.59
C TRP A 225 -0.06 -19.68 16.46
N ALA A 226 -1.18 -20.11 15.87
CA ALA A 226 -2.43 -20.36 16.56
C ALA A 226 -2.35 -21.48 17.61
N THR A 227 -1.56 -22.53 17.34
CA THR A 227 -1.35 -23.65 18.27
C THR A 227 -0.20 -23.44 19.26
N GLY A 228 0.54 -22.33 19.15
CA GLY A 228 1.73 -22.08 19.98
C GLY A 228 2.90 -23.01 19.68
N GLN A 229 2.86 -23.73 18.55
CA GLN A 229 3.97 -24.56 18.10
C GLN A 229 5.09 -23.66 17.56
N LYS A 230 6.31 -23.86 18.04
CA LYS A 230 7.47 -23.09 17.55
C LYS A 230 7.64 -23.32 16.06
N THR A 231 7.77 -22.24 15.30
CA THR A 231 8.20 -22.30 13.90
C THR A 231 9.58 -22.94 13.87
N LEU A 232 9.67 -24.15 13.32
CA LEU A 232 10.97 -24.71 12.93
C LEU A 232 11.53 -23.77 11.86
N ARG A 233 12.37 -22.82 12.28
CA ARG A 233 13.06 -21.91 11.37
C ARG A 233 13.90 -22.79 10.46
N ASN A 234 13.48 -22.87 9.19
CA ASN A 234 14.31 -23.44 8.16
C ASN A 234 15.49 -22.48 7.99
N ASN A 235 16.63 -22.84 8.59
CA ASN A 235 17.91 -22.20 8.28
C ASN A 235 18.28 -22.59 6.85
N TYR A 236 17.91 -21.76 5.88
CA TYR A 236 18.43 -21.81 4.50
C TYR A 236 19.04 -20.46 4.17
#